data_AF-A0A6B3HZI1-F1
#
_entry.id   AF-A0A6B3HZI1-F1
#
_cell.length_a   1.000
_cell.length_b   1.000
_cell.length_c   1.000
_cell.angle_alpha   90.00
_cell.angle_beta   90.00
_cell.angle_gamma   90.00
#
_symmetry.space_group_name_H-M   'P 1'
#
loop_
_entity.id
_entity.type
_entity.pdbx_description
1 polymer ?
#
loop_
_entity_poly.entity_id
_entity_poly.type
_entity_poly.pdbx_seq_one_letter_code
_entity_poly.pdbx_strand_id
1 'polypeptide(L)' 'MIDPVYSSPLVTSLINKILLDGKRSTAERIVYGAMEGLREKTGNDPVITLKRALENVKPSLEVKSRRVGG' A
#
# COMPACT_ATOMS: atom_id res chain seq x y z
N MET A 1 9.88 -5.57 9.15
CA MET A 1 9.03 -6.75 9.38
C MET A 1 8.25 -6.99 8.10
N ILE A 2 8.21 -8.23 7.64
CA ILE A 2 7.52 -8.63 6.40
C ILE A 2 6.14 -9.15 6.79
N ASP A 3 5.14 -8.89 5.95
CA ASP A 3 3.78 -9.38 6.15
C ASP A 3 3.75 -10.92 6.18
N PRO A 4 3.15 -11.57 7.19
CA PRO A 4 3.18 -13.02 7.31
C PRO A 4 2.26 -13.74 6.31
N VAL A 5 1.25 -13.07 5.77
CA VAL A 5 0.25 -13.68 4.86
C VAL A 5 0.75 -13.63 3.42
N TYR A 6 1.19 -12.46 2.99
CA TYR A 6 1.61 -12.20 1.61
C TYR A 6 3.13 -12.16 1.44
N SER A 7 3.91 -12.34 2.52
CA SER A 7 5.38 -12.30 2.50
C SER A 7 5.96 -11.07 1.82
N SER A 8 5.25 -9.93 1.92
CA SER A 8 5.56 -8.72 1.16
C SER A 8 5.74 -7.50 2.07
N PRO A 9 6.86 -6.78 1.98
CA PRO A 9 7.06 -5.53 2.72
C PRO A 9 6.16 -4.39 2.22
N LEU A 10 5.65 -4.47 0.98
CA LEU A 10 4.70 -3.50 0.43
C LEU A 10 3.35 -3.57 1.16
N VAL A 11 2.88 -4.79 1.45
CA VAL A 11 1.63 -5.01 2.19
C VAL A 11 1.76 -4.48 3.61
N THR A 12 2.87 -4.76 4.30
CA THR A 12 3.14 -4.18 5.63
C THR A 12 3.16 -2.65 5.60
N SER A 13 3.78 -2.06 4.57
CA SER A 13 3.82 -0.61 4.42
C SER A 13 2.43 -0.02 4.22
N LEU A 14 1.57 -0.68 3.43
CA LEU A 14 0.18 -0.27 3.23
C LEU A 14 -0.63 -0.36 4.53
N ILE A 15 -0.51 -1.45 5.30
CA ILE A 15 -1.14 -1.62 6.62
C ILE A 15 -0.77 -0.45 7.54
N ASN A 16 0.53 -0.10 7.59
CA ASN A 16 1.01 1.01 8.42
C ASN A 16 0.49 2.38 7.97
N LYS A 17 0.19 2.57 6.69
CA LYS A 17 -0.40 3.82 6.17
C LYS A 17 -1.91 3.92 6.43
N ILE A 18 -2.61 2.79 6.51
CA ILE A 18 -4.04 2.71 6.85
C ILE A 18 -4.27 2.72 8.36
N LEU A 19 -3.25 2.38 9.14
CA LEU A 19 -3.28 2.39 10.60
C LEU A 19 -3.71 3.75 11.16
N LEU A 20 -4.91 3.79 11.74
CA LEU A 20 -5.44 4.95 12.44
C LEU A 20 -5.57 4.63 13.93
N ASP A 21 -5.18 5.57 14.79
CA ASP A 21 -5.25 5.47 16.25
C ASP A 21 -4.59 4.21 16.84
N GLY A 22 -3.55 3.67 16.17
CA GLY A 22 -2.85 2.46 16.62
C GLY A 22 -3.64 1.16 16.47
N LYS A 23 -4.80 1.16 15.82
CA LYS A 23 -5.68 -0.01 15.65
C LYS A 23 -5.18 -1.00 14.60
N ARG A 24 -4.10 -1.71 14.90
CA ARG A 24 -3.40 -2.58 13.94
C ARG A 24 -4.23 -3.73 13.41
N SER A 25 -4.90 -4.47 14.29
CA SER A 25 -5.76 -5.58 13.90
C SER A 25 -6.89 -5.13 12.95
N THR A 26 -7.42 -3.91 13.14
CA THR A 26 -8.44 -3.35 12.24
C THR A 26 -7.86 -3.00 10.88
N ALA A 27 -6.68 -2.37 10.83
CA ALA A 27 -6.00 -2.03 9.58
C ALA A 27 -5.63 -3.30 8.78
N GLU A 28 -5.10 -4.32 9.44
CA GLU A 28 -4.80 -5.63 8.84
C GLU A 28 -6.05 -6.27 8.23
N ARG A 29 -7.16 -6.32 8.98
CA ARG A 29 -8.44 -6.85 8.48
C ARG A 29 -8.95 -6.10 7.25
N ILE A 30 -8.82 -4.78 7.22
CA ILE A 30 -9.23 -3.96 6.06
C ILE A 30 -8.36 -4.29 4.85
N VAL A 31 -7.04 -4.32 5.01
CA VAL A 31 -6.10 -4.59 3.90
C VAL A 31 -6.30 -5.99 3.36
N TYR A 32 -6.35 -7.01 4.21
CA TYR A 32 -6.54 -8.39 3.77
C TYR A 32 -7.89 -8.60 3.08
N GLY A 33 -8.97 -7.99 3.60
CA GLY A 33 -10.27 -8.01 2.93
C GLY A 33 -10.23 -7.35 1.55
N ALA A 34 -9.53 -6.23 1.40
CA ALA A 34 -9.35 -5.57 0.11
C ALA A 34 -8.51 -6.40 -0.87
N MET A 35 -7.46 -7.08 -0.39
CA MET A 35 -6.62 -7.97 -1.19
C MET A 35 -7.39 -9.20 -1.69
N GLU A 36 -8.30 -9.74 -0.88
CA GLU A 36 -9.19 -10.83 -1.31
C GLU A 36 -10.16 -10.36 -2.40
N GLY A 37 -10.80 -9.20 -2.21
CA GLY A 37 -11.66 -8.62 -3.24
C GLY A 37 -10.91 -8.28 -4.54
N LEU A 38 -9.62 -7.93 -4.47
CA LEU A 38 -8.76 -7.79 -5.65
C LEU A 38 -8.52 -9.14 -6.34
N ARG A 39 -8.26 -10.20 -5.57
CA ARG A 39 -8.07 -11.55 -6.09
C ARG A 39 -9.31 -12.03 -6.83
N GLU A 40 -10.49 -11.83 -6.25
CA GLU A 40 -11.77 -12.18 -6.89
C GLU A 40 -12.00 -11.43 -8.21
N LYS A 41 -11.69 -10.13 -8.26
CA LYS A 41 -11.91 -9.30 -9.45
C LYS A 41 -10.89 -9.51 -10.57
N THR A 42 -9.65 -9.80 -10.22
CA THR A 42 -8.53 -9.85 -11.19
C THR A 42 -8.09 -11.27 -11.54
N GLY A 43 -8.42 -12.27 -10.72
CA GLY A 43 -7.98 -13.66 -10.88
C GLY A 43 -6.47 -13.87 -10.74
N ASN A 44 -5.72 -12.82 -10.38
CA ASN A 44 -4.26 -12.83 -10.27
C ASN A 44 -3.83 -12.63 -8.82
N ASP A 45 -2.54 -12.83 -8.57
CA ASP A 45 -1.94 -12.49 -7.27
C ASP A 45 -2.18 -11.00 -6.95
N PRO A 46 -2.88 -10.69 -5.84
CA PRO A 46 -3.17 -9.32 -5.46
C PRO A 46 -1.91 -8.50 -5.16
N VAL A 47 -0.79 -9.13 -4.76
CA VAL A 47 0.49 -8.44 -4.52
C VAL A 47 1.08 -7.88 -5.82
N ILE A 48 0.99 -8.64 -6.92
CA ILE A 48 1.44 -8.19 -8.24
C ILE A 48 0.60 -7.01 -8.71
N THR A 49 -0.72 -7.11 -8.53
CA THR A 49 -1.66 -6.05 -8.88
C THR A 49 -1.41 -4.78 -8.06
N LEU A 50 -1.19 -4.92 -6.75
CA LEU A 50 -0.84 -3.81 -5.86
C LEU A 50 0.47 -3.13 -6.30
N LYS A 51 1.50 -3.91 -6.63
CA LYS A 51 2.78 -3.37 -7.12
C LYS A 51 2.59 -2.59 -8.42
N ARG A 52 1.84 -3.13 -9.37
CA ARG A 52 1.52 -2.44 -10.63
C ARG A 52 0.75 -1.14 -10.38
N ALA A 53 -0.22 -1.15 -9.48
CA ALA A 53 -0.97 0.04 -9.11
C ALA A 53 -0.04 1.12 -8.51
N LEU A 54 0.88 0.72 -7.63
CA LEU A 54 1.87 1.64 -7.03
C LEU A 54 2.78 2.28 -8.08
N GLU A 55 3.28 1.52 -9.06
CA GLU A 55 4.08 2.09 -10.15
C GLU A 55 3.28 3.08 -11.00
N ASN A 56 1.99 2.81 -11.22
CA ASN A 56 1.12 3.70 -12.00
C ASN A 56 0.78 5.02 -11.27
N VAL A 57 0.70 5.01 -9.94
CA VAL A 57 0.39 6.23 -9.15
C VAL A 57 1.63 6.98 -8.67
N LYS A 58 2.81 6.37 -8.83
CA LYS A 58 4.08 6.97 -8.40
C LYS A 58 4.38 8.20 -9.25
N PRO A 59 4.57 9.39 -8.65
CA PRO A 59 4.96 10.57 -9.40
C PRO A 59 6.40 10.43 -9.89
N SER A 60 6.67 10.92 -11.11
CA SER A 60 8.02 10.96 -11.68
C SER A 60 8.88 12.09 -11.10
N LEU A 61 8.24 13.15 -10.58
CA LEU A 61 8.87 14.33 -10.03
C LEU A 61 8.17 14.76 -8.74
N GLU A 62 8.96 15.02 -7.70
CA GLU A 62 8.49 15.64 -6.46
C GLU A 62 8.91 17.11 -6.48
N VAL A 63 7.95 18.02 -6.35
CA VAL A 63 8.24 19.45 -6.19
C VAL A 63 8.44 19.76 -4.71
N LYS A 64 9.56 20.41 -4.38
CA LYS A 64 9.83 20.93 -3.03
C LYS A 64 9.97 22.44 -3.10
N SER A 65 9.25 23.13 -2.24
CA SER A 65 9.40 24.57 -2.09
C SER A 65 10.83 24.89 -1.67
N ARG A 66 11.53 25.71 -2.46
CA ARG A 66 12.80 26.30 -2.09
C ARG A 66 12.70 27.79 -2.35
N ARG A 67 12.98 28.61 -1.35
CA ARG A 67 13.09 30.05 -1.52
C ARG A 67 14.46 30.38 -2.12
N VAL A 68 14.49 31.15 -3.19
CA VAL A 68 15.71 31.62 -3.85
C VAL A 68 15.54 33.12 -4.07
N GLY A 69 16.15 33.93 -3.18
CA GLY A 69 15.86 35.37 -3.12
C GLY A 69 14.45 35.67 -2.59
N GLY A 70 14.15 36.94 -2.35
CA GLY A 70 12.83 37.38 -1.89
C GLY A 70 11.73 37.07 -2.89
#